data_AF-A0A971XVF3-F1
#
_entry.id   AF-A0A971XVF3-F1
#
_cell.length_a   1.000
_cell.length_b   1.000
_cell.length_c   1.000
_cell.angle_alpha   90.00
_cell.angle_beta   90.00
_cell.angle_gamma   90.00
#
_symmetry.space_group_name_H-M   'P 1'
#
loop_
_entity.id
_entity.type
_entity.pdbx_description
1 polymer ?
#
loop_
_entity_poly.entity_id
_entity_poly.type
_entity_poly.pdbx_seq_one_letter_code
_entity_poly.pdbx_strand_id
1 'polypeptide(L)'
;MKPRFIALLTFCVLLASLPVLAHEPGQRILGLGCWGEDVFWCQRKLMDLGLMTQATGRFGPETQAAVKKFQELNGLPVDGLVGPLTFQALNSIKSVQYYTVQSGDSLYAIAKKFGTTMEELVNLNNLTNTTLQIGQRLMVPAGMQPLVYVVKAGDNLYTIARRFGVTVDAIAKLNNLKNPSLIKPGQELMIPTPVTF
;
A
#
# COMPACT_ATOMS: atom_id res chain seq x y z
N MET A 1 6.34 72.00 -6.30
CA MET A 1 5.02 71.60 -5.77
C MET A 1 4.81 70.10 -6.08
N LYS A 2 4.98 69.20 -5.09
CA LYS A 2 4.30 67.87 -5.03
C LYS A 2 2.85 68.12 -4.53
N PRO A 3 1.83 67.20 -4.57
CA PRO A 3 1.81 65.72 -4.77
C PRO A 3 0.64 65.23 -5.70
N ARG A 4 0.37 63.93 -5.97
CA ARG A 4 -0.47 62.99 -5.18
C ARG A 4 -0.42 61.54 -5.71
N PHE A 5 -0.56 60.61 -4.77
CA PHE A 5 -0.61 59.15 -4.83
C PHE A 5 -1.83 58.60 -5.61
N ILE A 6 -1.64 57.50 -6.34
CA ILE A 6 -2.67 56.49 -6.59
C ILE A 6 -2.09 55.12 -6.19
N ALA A 7 -2.67 54.54 -5.15
CA ALA A 7 -2.47 53.16 -4.74
C ALA A 7 -3.14 52.24 -5.78
N LEU A 8 -2.39 51.29 -6.33
CA LEU A 8 -2.99 50.20 -7.10
C LEU A 8 -3.05 48.94 -6.24
N LEU A 9 -4.29 48.49 -6.07
CA LEU A 9 -4.77 47.27 -5.46
C LEU A 9 -3.80 46.08 -5.54
N THR A 10 -3.61 45.49 -4.36
CA THR A 10 -3.36 44.07 -4.11
C THR A 10 -3.94 43.14 -5.20
N PHE A 11 -3.07 42.45 -5.95
CA PHE A 11 -3.45 41.19 -6.58
C PHE A 11 -2.92 40.05 -5.71
N CYS A 12 -3.83 39.56 -4.88
CA CYS A 12 -3.68 38.36 -4.09
C CYS A 12 -3.62 37.17 -5.05
N VAL A 13 -2.42 36.67 -5.36
CA VAL A 13 -2.26 35.26 -5.74
C VAL A 13 -1.88 34.54 -4.46
N LEU A 14 -2.90 34.28 -3.64
CA LEU A 14 -2.86 33.17 -2.71
C LEU A 14 -2.70 31.94 -3.61
N LEU A 15 -1.46 31.49 -3.79
CA LEU A 15 -1.16 30.11 -4.16
C LEU A 15 -1.73 29.27 -3.02
N ALA A 16 -3.06 29.06 -3.04
CA ALA A 16 -3.63 27.88 -2.47
C ALA A 16 -2.88 26.76 -3.19
N SER A 17 -1.92 26.16 -2.49
CA SER A 17 -1.38 24.87 -2.84
C SER A 17 -2.58 23.94 -2.90
N LEU A 18 -3.24 23.88 -4.05
CA LEU A 18 -4.27 22.88 -4.31
C LEU A 18 -3.58 21.58 -3.96
N PRO A 19 -4.04 20.86 -2.92
CA PRO A 19 -3.47 19.57 -2.64
C PRO A 19 -3.58 18.81 -3.96
N VAL A 20 -2.44 18.36 -4.50
CA VAL A 20 -2.44 17.36 -5.56
C VAL A 20 -3.42 16.32 -5.07
N LEU A 21 -4.54 16.15 -5.79
CA LEU A 21 -5.64 15.32 -5.35
C LEU A 21 -5.12 13.87 -5.39
N ALA A 22 -4.53 13.44 -4.29
CA ALA A 22 -4.06 12.07 -4.12
C ALA A 22 -5.31 11.20 -4.09
N HIS A 23 -5.49 10.40 -5.13
CA HIS A 23 -6.60 9.47 -5.21
C HIS A 23 -6.18 8.21 -4.45
N GLU A 24 -6.98 7.82 -3.47
CA GLU A 24 -6.78 6.54 -2.79
C GLU A 24 -7.06 5.38 -3.77
N PRO A 25 -6.40 4.22 -3.61
CA PRO A 25 -6.67 3.06 -4.44
C PRO A 25 -8.17 2.71 -4.48
N GLY A 26 -8.70 2.47 -5.69
CA GLY A 26 -10.10 2.08 -5.88
C GLY A 26 -11.11 3.24 -5.97
N GLN A 27 -10.67 4.51 -5.81
CA GLN A 27 -11.55 5.68 -6.00
C GLN A 27 -11.80 6.03 -7.47
N ARG A 28 -10.97 5.53 -8.39
CA ARG A 28 -11.11 5.74 -9.83
C ARG A 28 -10.59 4.54 -10.61
N ILE A 29 -10.96 4.47 -11.88
CA ILE A 29 -10.40 3.50 -12.83
C ILE A 29 -8.98 3.94 -13.19
N LEU A 30 -8.01 3.03 -13.10
CA LEU A 30 -6.64 3.28 -13.55
C LEU A 30 -6.42 2.73 -14.96
N GLY A 31 -5.71 3.49 -15.78
CA GLY A 31 -5.32 3.10 -17.14
C GLY A 31 -4.15 3.93 -17.63
N LEU A 32 -3.80 3.79 -18.91
CA LEU A 32 -2.68 4.52 -19.52
C LEU A 32 -2.77 6.04 -19.26
N GLY A 33 -1.67 6.61 -18.79
CA GLY A 33 -1.57 8.04 -18.48
C GLY A 33 -2.01 8.43 -17.07
N CYS A 34 -2.65 7.53 -16.31
CA CYS A 34 -2.89 7.75 -14.89
C CYS A 34 -1.55 7.85 -14.13
N TRP A 35 -1.52 8.67 -13.10
CA TRP A 35 -0.39 8.78 -12.18
C TRP A 35 -0.90 9.09 -10.78
N GLY A 36 -0.12 8.69 -9.76
CA GLY A 36 -0.48 8.89 -8.36
C GLY A 36 -0.17 7.67 -7.47
N GLU A 37 -0.57 7.78 -6.22
CA GLU A 37 -0.39 6.74 -5.19
C GLU A 37 -1.24 5.50 -5.46
N ASP A 38 -2.43 5.66 -6.02
CA ASP A 38 -3.28 4.56 -6.50
C ASP A 38 -2.60 3.72 -7.59
N VAL A 39 -1.90 4.39 -8.52
CA VAL A 39 -1.07 3.73 -9.52
C VAL A 39 0.12 3.03 -8.87
N PHE A 40 0.80 3.69 -7.93
CA PHE A 40 1.93 3.10 -7.20
C PHE A 40 1.50 1.85 -6.40
N TRP A 41 0.34 1.91 -5.75
CA TRP A 41 -0.28 0.77 -5.05
C TRP A 41 -0.53 -0.40 -5.99
N CYS A 42 -1.15 -0.13 -7.15
CA CYS A 42 -1.42 -1.16 -8.16
C CYS A 42 -0.12 -1.82 -8.62
N GLN A 43 0.90 -1.01 -8.94
CA GLN A 43 2.21 -1.50 -9.36
C GLN A 43 2.86 -2.38 -8.29
N ARG A 44 2.80 -2.01 -7.01
CA ARG A 44 3.32 -2.87 -5.93
C ARG A 44 2.60 -4.21 -5.85
N LYS A 45 1.27 -4.24 -5.97
CA LYS A 45 0.52 -5.51 -5.99
C LYS A 45 0.90 -6.39 -7.18
N LEU A 46 1.11 -5.78 -8.34
CA LEU A 46 1.58 -6.51 -9.53
C LEU A 46 3.04 -6.99 -9.38
N MET A 47 3.89 -6.24 -8.68
CA MET A 47 5.25 -6.68 -8.32
C MET A 47 5.24 -7.86 -7.35
N ASP A 48 4.38 -7.86 -6.34
CA ASP A 48 4.24 -8.97 -5.39
C ASP A 48 3.84 -10.28 -6.09
N LEU A 49 3.14 -10.18 -7.23
CA LEU A 49 2.80 -11.30 -8.11
C LEU A 49 3.91 -11.67 -9.12
N GLY A 50 5.02 -10.93 -9.15
CA GLY A 50 6.08 -11.10 -10.14
C GLY A 50 5.68 -10.68 -11.56
N LEU A 51 4.60 -9.91 -11.72
CA LEU A 51 4.09 -9.47 -13.04
C LEU A 51 4.77 -8.21 -13.56
N MET A 52 5.52 -7.50 -12.70
CA MET A 52 6.36 -6.36 -13.10
C MET A 52 7.50 -6.12 -12.10
N THR A 53 8.45 -5.26 -12.46
CA THR A 53 9.71 -5.08 -11.71
C THR A 53 9.91 -3.69 -11.10
N GLN A 54 9.12 -2.69 -11.49
CA GLN A 54 9.28 -1.31 -11.01
C GLN A 54 7.94 -0.63 -10.75
N ALA A 55 7.85 0.10 -9.63
CA ALA A 55 6.72 0.98 -9.32
C ALA A 55 7.17 2.43 -9.44
N THR A 56 6.69 3.12 -10.47
CA THR A 56 7.05 4.53 -10.77
C THR A 56 5.96 5.51 -10.37
N GLY A 57 4.78 5.01 -10.00
CA GLY A 57 3.58 5.83 -9.79
C GLY A 57 2.99 6.37 -11.09
N ARG A 58 3.47 5.92 -12.26
CA ARG A 58 2.94 6.26 -13.59
C ARG A 58 2.46 5.02 -14.30
N PHE A 59 1.23 5.05 -14.79
CA PHE A 59 0.60 3.92 -15.46
C PHE A 59 0.97 3.96 -16.94
N GLY A 60 2.08 3.31 -17.27
CA GLY A 60 2.61 3.18 -18.64
C GLY A 60 2.27 1.84 -19.29
N PRO A 61 2.82 1.58 -20.49
CA PRO A 61 2.61 0.33 -21.23
C PRO A 61 2.99 -0.93 -20.44
N GLU A 62 4.07 -0.88 -19.65
CA GLU A 62 4.51 -2.00 -18.80
C GLU A 62 3.47 -2.32 -17.72
N THR A 63 2.92 -1.29 -17.06
CA THR A 63 1.87 -1.46 -16.05
C THR A 63 0.60 -2.01 -16.69
N GLN A 64 0.22 -1.51 -17.87
CA GLN A 64 -0.94 -2.02 -18.59
C GLN A 64 -0.76 -3.49 -18.98
N ALA A 65 0.42 -3.89 -19.46
CA ALA A 65 0.73 -5.27 -19.78
C ALA A 65 0.63 -6.18 -18.54
N ALA A 66 1.16 -5.73 -17.41
CA ALA A 66 1.07 -6.45 -16.13
C ALA A 66 -0.39 -6.58 -15.65
N VAL A 67 -1.22 -5.52 -15.78
CA VAL A 67 -2.65 -5.58 -15.46
C VAL A 67 -3.38 -6.56 -16.38
N LYS A 68 -3.13 -6.53 -17.69
CA LYS A 68 -3.71 -7.51 -18.62
C LYS A 68 -3.33 -8.93 -18.25
N LYS A 69 -2.06 -9.16 -17.88
CA LYS A 69 -1.60 -10.47 -17.45
C LYS A 69 -2.29 -10.93 -16.16
N PHE A 70 -2.43 -10.02 -15.19
CA PHE A 70 -3.19 -10.28 -13.98
C PHE A 70 -4.65 -10.64 -14.28
N GLN A 71 -5.31 -9.88 -15.15
CA GLN A 71 -6.69 -10.13 -15.54
C GLN A 71 -6.87 -11.49 -16.21
N GLU A 72 -5.99 -11.85 -17.14
CA GLU A 72 -5.96 -13.17 -17.79
C GLU A 72 -5.84 -14.30 -16.75
N LEU A 73 -4.88 -14.18 -15.82
CA LEU A 73 -4.64 -15.19 -14.79
C LEU A 73 -5.79 -15.37 -13.80
N ASN A 74 -6.65 -14.35 -13.63
CA ASN A 74 -7.74 -14.34 -12.66
C ASN A 74 -9.13 -14.42 -13.30
N GLY A 75 -9.21 -14.70 -14.60
CA GLY A 75 -10.49 -14.83 -15.33
C GLY A 75 -11.30 -13.53 -15.38
N LEU A 76 -10.62 -12.38 -15.34
CA LEU A 76 -11.25 -11.05 -15.42
C LEU A 76 -11.29 -10.56 -16.87
N PRO A 77 -12.15 -9.57 -17.20
CA PRO A 77 -12.08 -8.87 -18.48
C PRO A 77 -10.68 -8.31 -18.74
N VAL A 78 -10.06 -8.65 -19.87
CA VAL A 78 -8.67 -8.30 -20.21
C VAL A 78 -8.59 -6.96 -20.96
N ASP A 79 -9.07 -5.90 -20.32
CA ASP A 79 -9.08 -4.55 -20.88
C ASP A 79 -7.82 -3.73 -20.55
N GLY A 80 -6.99 -4.20 -19.62
CA GLY A 80 -5.82 -3.49 -19.11
C GLY A 80 -6.16 -2.29 -18.22
N LEU A 81 -7.41 -2.23 -17.73
CA LEU A 81 -7.89 -1.20 -16.82
C LEU A 81 -8.03 -1.77 -15.41
N VAL A 82 -7.61 -0.98 -14.43
CA VAL A 82 -7.88 -1.29 -13.02
C VAL A 82 -9.21 -0.69 -12.64
N GLY A 83 -10.29 -1.32 -13.12
CA GLY A 83 -11.65 -1.04 -12.67
C GLY A 83 -11.99 -1.72 -11.34
N PRO A 84 -13.23 -1.61 -10.85
CA PRO A 84 -13.64 -2.14 -9.54
C PRO A 84 -13.35 -3.64 -9.34
N LEU A 85 -13.57 -4.48 -10.37
CA LEU A 85 -13.32 -5.92 -10.30
C LEU A 85 -11.83 -6.22 -10.20
N THR A 86 -11.01 -5.62 -11.08
CA THR A 86 -9.56 -5.73 -11.06
C THR A 86 -8.99 -5.23 -9.73
N PHE A 87 -9.50 -4.11 -9.23
CA PHE A 87 -9.13 -3.54 -7.94
C PHE A 87 -9.45 -4.50 -6.79
N GLN A 88 -10.67 -5.04 -6.74
CA GLN A 88 -11.08 -5.99 -5.71
C GLN A 88 -10.19 -7.24 -5.71
N ALA A 89 -9.90 -7.78 -6.90
CA ALA A 89 -9.00 -8.91 -7.04
C ALA A 89 -7.58 -8.58 -6.55
N LEU A 90 -6.99 -7.46 -7.00
CA LEU A 90 -5.67 -6.99 -6.53
C LEU A 90 -5.63 -6.75 -5.01
N ASN A 91 -6.71 -6.22 -4.45
CA ASN A 91 -6.81 -5.94 -3.01
C ASN A 91 -6.99 -7.21 -2.18
N SER A 92 -7.60 -8.26 -2.74
CA SER A 92 -7.72 -9.57 -2.10
C SER A 92 -6.40 -10.34 -2.03
N ILE A 93 -5.40 -9.95 -2.85
CA ILE A 93 -4.06 -10.52 -2.76
C ILE A 93 -3.42 -10.10 -1.45
N LYS A 94 -3.30 -11.06 -0.54
CA LYS A 94 -2.46 -10.91 0.65
C LYS A 94 -1.02 -10.74 0.17
N SER A 95 -0.37 -9.65 0.57
CA SER A 95 1.06 -9.47 0.35
C SER A 95 1.79 -10.60 1.06
N VAL A 96 2.75 -11.24 0.39
CA VAL A 96 3.47 -12.40 0.90
C VAL A 96 4.96 -12.10 0.96
N GLN A 97 5.66 -12.70 1.91
CA GLN A 97 7.12 -12.67 2.02
C GLN A 97 7.65 -14.09 2.20
N TYR A 98 8.94 -14.29 1.94
CA TYR A 98 9.57 -15.58 2.23
C TYR A 98 10.13 -15.59 3.65
N TYR A 99 9.85 -16.66 4.37
CA TYR A 99 10.45 -17.00 5.64
C TYR A 99 11.23 -18.31 5.49
N THR A 100 12.44 -18.36 6.04
CA THR A 100 13.25 -19.58 6.05
C THR A 100 13.09 -20.23 7.41
N VAL A 101 12.59 -21.47 7.45
CA VAL A 101 12.36 -22.24 8.68
C VAL A 101 13.67 -22.38 9.46
N GLN A 102 13.62 -22.01 10.74
CA GLN A 102 14.72 -22.07 11.69
C GLN A 102 14.57 -23.28 12.61
N SER A 103 15.64 -23.62 13.34
CA SER A 103 15.61 -24.68 14.35
C SER A 103 14.58 -24.36 15.43
N GLY A 104 13.69 -25.31 15.71
CA GLY A 104 12.62 -25.16 16.71
C GLY A 104 11.33 -24.52 16.19
N ASP A 105 11.26 -24.16 14.92
CA ASP A 105 10.03 -23.65 14.32
C ASP A 105 8.94 -24.72 14.22
N SER A 106 7.70 -24.26 14.36
CA SER A 106 6.49 -25.01 14.03
C SER A 106 5.58 -24.14 13.18
N LEU A 107 4.71 -24.74 12.36
CA LEU A 107 3.69 -23.99 11.61
C LEU A 107 2.85 -23.10 12.52
N TYR A 108 2.55 -23.55 13.74
CA TYR A 108 1.82 -22.76 14.73
C TYR A 108 2.58 -21.51 15.14
N ALA A 109 3.85 -21.66 15.54
CA ALA A 109 4.68 -20.54 15.98
C ALA A 109 4.91 -19.53 14.85
N ILE A 110 5.15 -20.02 13.63
CA ILE A 110 5.29 -19.18 12.43
C ILE A 110 3.98 -18.46 12.13
N ALA A 111 2.85 -19.17 12.05
CA ALA A 111 1.56 -18.55 11.75
C ALA A 111 1.23 -17.44 12.75
N LYS A 112 1.43 -17.69 14.05
CA LYS A 112 1.26 -16.69 15.10
C LYS A 112 2.19 -15.48 14.91
N LYS A 113 3.47 -15.72 14.59
CA LYS A 113 4.47 -14.67 14.35
C LYS A 113 4.09 -13.75 13.19
N PHE A 114 3.43 -14.29 12.17
CA PHE A 114 3.00 -13.56 10.98
C PHE A 114 1.53 -13.10 11.01
N GLY A 115 0.84 -13.29 12.13
CA GLY A 115 -0.56 -12.87 12.27
C GLY A 115 -1.51 -13.62 11.33
N THR A 116 -1.25 -14.90 11.07
CA THR A 116 -2.05 -15.77 10.20
C THR A 116 -2.41 -17.08 10.91
N THR A 117 -3.10 -17.99 10.22
CA THR A 117 -3.45 -19.32 10.73
C THR A 117 -2.56 -20.39 10.13
N MET A 118 -2.44 -21.54 10.80
CA MET A 118 -1.73 -22.70 10.24
C MET A 118 -2.35 -23.16 8.92
N GLU A 119 -3.68 -23.18 8.85
CA GLU A 119 -4.43 -23.54 7.66
C GLU A 119 -4.11 -22.61 6.48
N GLU A 120 -4.10 -21.30 6.74
CA GLU A 120 -3.72 -20.33 5.72
C GLU A 120 -2.26 -20.51 5.29
N LEU A 121 -1.35 -20.77 6.23
CA LEU A 121 0.05 -21.04 5.95
C LEU A 121 0.24 -22.30 5.08
N VAL A 122 -0.53 -23.36 5.35
CA VAL A 122 -0.54 -24.60 4.58
C VAL A 122 -1.03 -24.35 3.17
N ASN A 123 -2.18 -23.67 3.03
CA ASN A 123 -2.78 -23.37 1.74
C ASN A 123 -1.89 -22.45 0.90
N LEU A 124 -1.31 -21.42 1.52
CA LEU A 124 -0.42 -20.45 0.87
C LEU A 124 0.82 -21.12 0.27
N ASN A 125 1.28 -22.22 0.87
CA ASN A 125 2.47 -22.95 0.46
C ASN A 125 2.17 -24.26 -0.27
N ASN A 126 0.89 -24.59 -0.47
CA ASN A 126 0.45 -25.90 -0.97
C ASN A 126 1.08 -27.08 -0.20
N LEU A 127 1.21 -26.96 1.13
CA LEU A 127 1.85 -28.00 1.94
C LEU A 127 0.94 -29.23 2.04
N THR A 128 1.48 -30.38 1.66
CA THR A 128 0.82 -31.68 1.86
C THR A 128 1.27 -32.37 3.16
N ASN A 129 2.37 -31.90 3.76
CA ASN A 129 2.89 -32.35 5.05
C ASN A 129 3.18 -31.13 5.94
N THR A 130 2.81 -31.20 7.21
CA THR A 130 2.96 -30.14 8.20
C THR A 130 4.28 -30.18 8.98
N THR A 131 5.10 -31.21 8.73
CA THR A 131 6.46 -31.32 9.29
C THR A 131 7.39 -30.37 8.53
N LEU A 132 7.96 -29.41 9.24
CA LEU A 132 8.87 -28.43 8.65
C LEU A 132 10.32 -28.91 8.67
N GLN A 133 11.06 -28.61 7.60
CA GLN A 133 12.50 -28.84 7.56
C GLN A 133 13.26 -27.53 7.75
N ILE A 134 14.33 -27.56 8.54
CA ILE A 134 15.21 -26.39 8.70
C ILE A 134 15.75 -25.99 7.32
N GLY A 135 15.71 -24.70 7.00
CA GLY A 135 16.09 -24.17 5.69
C GLY A 135 14.96 -24.19 4.64
N GLN A 136 13.83 -24.84 4.92
CA GLN A 136 12.65 -24.77 4.05
C GLN A 136 12.16 -23.33 3.92
N ARG A 137 11.92 -22.88 2.69
CA ARG A 137 11.32 -21.58 2.43
C ARG A 137 9.80 -21.71 2.42
N LEU A 138 9.14 -20.93 3.28
CA LEU A 138 7.70 -20.76 3.30
C LEU A 138 7.36 -19.35 2.82
N MET A 139 6.37 -19.26 1.94
CA MET A 139 5.58 -18.06 1.74
C MET A 139 4.74 -17.82 3.00
N VAL A 140 4.90 -16.69 3.63
CA VAL A 140 4.09 -16.27 4.78
C VAL A 140 3.41 -14.97 4.39
N PRO A 141 2.23 -14.66 4.93
CA PRO A 141 1.69 -13.32 4.79
C PRO A 141 2.76 -12.34 5.27
N ALA A 142 2.96 -11.27 4.50
CA ALA A 142 3.71 -10.12 4.96
C ALA A 142 2.88 -9.50 6.08
N GLY A 143 3.04 -10.07 7.29
CA GLY A 143 2.34 -9.67 8.48
C GLY A 143 2.62 -8.19 8.71
N MET A 144 1.57 -7.45 9.01
CA MET A 144 1.71 -6.08 9.47
C MET A 144 1.84 -6.13 10.99
N GLN A 145 3.03 -5.85 11.53
CA GLN A 145 3.17 -5.58 12.97
C GLN A 145 2.82 -4.12 13.24
N PRO A 146 1.82 -3.85 14.09
CA PRO A 146 1.54 -2.48 14.54
C PRO A 146 2.73 -1.90 15.31
N LEU A 147 3.43 -0.95 14.70
CA LEU A 147 4.41 -0.10 15.36
C LEU A 147 3.70 1.14 15.91
N VAL A 148 3.87 1.46 17.19
CA VAL A 148 3.36 2.71 17.74
C VAL A 148 4.24 3.87 17.27
N TYR A 149 3.65 4.82 16.55
CA TYR A 149 4.29 6.05 16.11
C TYR A 149 3.62 7.27 16.75
N VAL A 150 4.41 8.13 17.38
CA VAL A 150 3.93 9.42 17.91
C VAL A 150 4.05 10.48 16.82
N VAL A 151 2.92 11.03 16.39
CA VAL A 151 2.83 12.07 15.36
C VAL A 151 3.65 13.29 15.78
N LYS A 152 4.51 13.79 14.89
CA LYS A 152 5.38 14.96 15.11
C LYS A 152 4.77 16.21 14.47
N ALA A 153 5.24 17.38 14.88
CA ALA A 153 4.88 18.63 14.23
C ALA A 153 5.26 18.60 12.73
N GLY A 154 4.28 18.87 11.86
CA GLY A 154 4.45 18.82 10.40
C GLY A 154 4.18 17.45 9.77
N ASP A 155 3.93 16.40 10.55
CA ASP A 155 3.51 15.11 10.00
C ASP A 155 2.08 15.17 9.44
N ASN A 156 1.84 14.37 8.41
CA ASN A 156 0.52 13.97 7.95
C ASN A 156 0.55 12.46 7.64
N LEU A 157 -0.62 11.81 7.58
CA LEU A 157 -0.68 10.36 7.34
C LEU A 157 0.02 9.93 6.06
N TYR A 158 0.03 10.77 5.03
CA TYR A 158 0.74 10.50 3.78
C TYR A 158 2.25 10.38 4.00
N THR A 159 2.87 11.38 4.62
CA THR A 159 4.32 11.37 4.92
C THR A 159 4.72 10.24 5.86
N ILE A 160 3.83 9.88 6.81
CA ILE A 160 4.03 8.74 7.71
C ILE A 160 3.93 7.43 6.94
N ALA A 161 2.85 7.22 6.17
CA ALA A 161 2.63 6.04 5.35
C ALA A 161 3.82 5.77 4.42
N ARG A 162 4.28 6.80 3.72
CA ARG A 162 5.45 6.75 2.85
C ARG A 162 6.73 6.38 3.60
N ARG A 163 6.96 6.96 4.78
CA ARG A 163 8.13 6.64 5.63
C ARG A 163 8.18 5.17 6.01
N PHE A 164 7.02 4.59 6.32
CA PHE A 164 6.90 3.21 6.80
C PHE A 164 6.60 2.20 5.69
N GLY A 165 6.47 2.64 4.44
CA GLY A 165 6.18 1.77 3.31
C GLY A 165 4.79 1.14 3.34
N VAL A 166 3.82 1.80 4.01
CA VAL A 166 2.42 1.36 4.17
C VAL A 166 1.47 2.35 3.49
N THR A 167 0.16 2.11 3.53
CA THR A 167 -0.85 3.03 2.96
C THR A 167 -1.51 3.89 4.04
N VAL A 168 -2.02 5.06 3.64
CA VAL A 168 -2.83 5.93 4.51
C VAL A 168 -4.07 5.18 5.01
N ASP A 169 -4.77 4.47 4.12
CA ASP A 169 -5.92 3.64 4.45
C ASP A 169 -5.60 2.55 5.49
N ALA A 170 -4.45 1.87 5.38
CA ALA A 170 -4.06 0.86 6.35
C ALA A 170 -3.83 1.47 7.74
N ILE A 171 -3.18 2.64 7.81
CA ILE A 171 -3.03 3.37 9.08
C ILE A 171 -4.41 3.83 9.59
N ALA A 172 -5.25 4.41 8.72
CA ALA A 172 -6.55 4.95 9.12
C ALA A 172 -7.50 3.87 9.65
N LYS A 173 -7.58 2.72 8.97
CA LYS A 173 -8.37 1.56 9.40
C LYS A 173 -7.86 0.99 10.71
N LEU A 174 -6.55 0.76 10.83
CA LEU A 174 -5.96 0.21 12.05
C LEU A 174 -6.20 1.11 13.28
N ASN A 175 -6.27 2.43 13.06
CA ASN A 175 -6.48 3.42 14.12
C ASN A 175 -7.93 3.92 14.21
N ASN A 176 -8.87 3.33 13.47
CA ASN A 176 -10.28 3.76 13.42
C ASN A 176 -10.44 5.27 13.16
N LEU A 177 -9.59 5.86 12.32
CA LEU A 177 -9.62 7.29 12.01
C LEU A 177 -10.81 7.60 11.10
N LYS A 178 -11.78 8.35 11.62
CA LYS A 178 -12.93 8.84 10.83
C LYS A 178 -12.52 9.86 9.76
N ASN A 179 -11.47 10.63 10.03
CA ASN A 179 -10.91 11.58 9.07
C ASN A 179 -9.38 11.48 9.07
N PRO A 180 -8.79 10.85 8.03
CA PRO A 180 -7.34 10.69 7.87
C PRO A 180 -6.53 12.00 7.89
N SER A 181 -7.15 13.15 7.60
CA SER A 181 -6.48 14.45 7.53
C SER A 181 -6.37 15.17 8.89
N LEU A 182 -6.96 14.64 9.97
CA LEU A 182 -7.08 15.34 11.25
C LEU A 182 -6.17 14.82 12.37
N ILE A 183 -5.04 14.19 12.01
CA ILE A 183 -4.06 13.77 13.02
C ILE A 183 -3.38 14.99 13.66
N LYS A 184 -2.99 14.87 14.93
CA LYS A 184 -2.36 15.96 15.70
C LYS A 184 -0.99 15.57 16.24
N PRO A 185 -0.03 16.51 16.36
CA PRO A 185 1.22 16.25 17.07
C PRO A 185 0.96 15.68 18.47
N GLY A 186 1.71 14.64 18.85
CA GLY A 186 1.53 13.89 20.09
C GLY A 186 0.51 12.75 20.02
N GLN A 187 -0.27 12.64 18.94
CA GLN A 187 -1.18 11.50 18.75
C GLN A 187 -0.38 10.22 18.49
N GLU A 188 -0.75 9.14 19.18
CA GLU A 188 -0.23 7.80 18.89
C GLU A 188 -1.01 7.17 17.74
N LEU A 189 -0.28 6.61 16.78
CA LEU A 189 -0.82 5.84 15.67
C LEU A 189 -0.17 4.47 15.64
N MET A 190 -0.99 3.44 15.55
CA MET A 190 -0.59 2.09 15.17
C MET A 190 -0.29 2.06 13.67
N ILE A 191 0.98 1.91 13.31
CA ILE A 191 1.42 1.83 11.93
C ILE A 191 1.58 0.36 11.55
N PRO A 192 0.87 -0.14 10.53
CA PRO A 192 0.92 -1.54 10.14
C PRO A 192 2.20 -1.86 9.33
N THR A 193 3.36 -1.81 9.97
CA THR A 193 4.66 -2.03 9.30
C THR A 193 4.84 -3.50 8.91
N PRO A 194 5.35 -3.81 7.70
CA PRO A 194 5.76 -5.16 7.37
C PRO A 194 6.74 -5.69 8.41
N VAL A 195 6.60 -6.96 8.81
CA VAL A 195 7.58 -7.58 9.71
C VAL A 195 8.94 -7.58 9.04
N THR A 196 9.86 -6.76 9.55
CA THR A 196 11.27 -6.72 9.14
C THR A 196 12.07 -7.55 10.15
N PHE A 197 12.90 -8.48 9.66
CA PHE A 197 13.81 -9.31 10.45
C PHE A 197 15.25 -8.96 10.13
#